data_AF-A0A3D5HF05-F1
#
_entry.id   AF-A0A3D5HF05-F1
#
_cell.length_a   1.000
_cell.length_b   1.000
_cell.length_c   1.000
_cell.angle_alpha   90.00
_cell.angle_beta   90.00
_cell.angle_gamma   90.00
#
_symmetry.space_group_name_H-M   'P 1'
#
loop_
_entity.id
_entity.type
_entity.pdbx_description
1 polymer ?
#
loop_
_entity_poly.entity_id
_entity_poly.type
_entity_poly.pdbx_seq_one_letter_code
_entity_poly.pdbx_strand_id
1 'polypeptide(L)'
;MRFLRNYLWFVIFIFSSSFASSVQPEEFRLRAHHIFWKKQEANTDREIHFGRGVAAKILGKYQLLRDESRANYVSQIGTGISAQLGRPEIRYYFGILDTEEINALAAPGGY
;
A
#
# COMPACT_ATOMS: atom_id res chain seq x y z
N MET A 1 43.32 34.74 4.03
CA MET A 1 41.92 35.18 3.79
C MET A 1 41.32 34.79 2.42
N ARG A 2 42.00 34.08 1.49
CA ARG A 2 41.40 33.62 0.20
C ARG A 2 40.95 32.15 0.20
N PHE A 3 41.53 31.30 1.05
CA PHE A 3 41.21 29.87 1.14
C PHE A 3 39.84 29.58 1.81
N LEU A 4 39.48 30.34 2.85
CA LEU A 4 38.19 30.17 3.56
C LEU A 4 36.98 30.53 2.68
N ARG A 5 37.13 31.53 1.79
CA ARG A 5 36.09 31.98 0.86
C ARG A 5 35.79 30.93 -0.22
N ASN A 6 36.81 30.20 -0.68
CA ASN A 6 36.63 29.18 -1.70
C ASN A 6 35.92 27.94 -1.13
N TYR A 7 36.24 27.54 0.10
CA TYR A 7 35.56 26.42 0.77
C TYR A 7 34.08 26.70 1.01
N LEU A 8 33.73 27.93 1.39
CA LEU A 8 32.34 28.37 1.55
C LEU A 8 31.55 28.28 0.23
N TRP A 9 32.18 28.65 -0.90
CA TRP A 9 31.54 28.57 -2.21
C TRP A 9 31.34 27.12 -2.67
N PHE A 10 32.28 26.22 -2.37
CA PHE A 10 32.13 24.79 -2.63
C PHE A 10 31.01 24.16 -1.81
N VAL A 11 30.86 24.53 -0.53
CA VAL A 11 29.74 24.04 0.32
C VAL A 11 28.40 24.52 -0.20
N ILE A 12 28.28 25.78 -0.63
CA ILE A 12 27.06 26.32 -1.24
C ILE A 12 26.73 25.60 -2.55
N PHE A 13 27.74 25.31 -3.38
CA PHE A 13 27.54 24.60 -4.65
C PHE A 13 27.06 23.15 -4.43
N ILE A 14 27.67 22.43 -3.48
CA ILE A 14 27.25 21.06 -3.12
C ILE A 14 25.83 21.04 -2.55
N PHE A 15 25.47 22.02 -1.70
CA PHE A 15 24.12 22.12 -1.13
C PHE A 15 23.06 22.46 -2.19
N SER A 16 23.40 23.27 -3.19
CA SER A 16 22.48 23.62 -4.28
C SER A 16 22.21 22.45 -5.24
N SER A 17 23.19 21.57 -5.46
CA SER A 17 23.03 20.40 -6.34
C SER A 17 22.10 19.34 -5.76
N SER A 18 21.93 19.27 -4.44
CA SER A 18 21.01 18.32 -3.80
C SER A 18 19.53 18.72 -3.90
N PHE A 19 19.22 19.94 -4.33
CA PHE A 19 17.83 20.43 -4.43
C PHE A 19 17.20 20.23 -5.82
N ALA A 20 17.95 19.77 -6.82
CA ALA A 20 17.49 19.70 -8.21
C ALA A 20 16.74 18.42 -8.59
N SER A 21 16.60 17.43 -7.70
CA SER A 21 16.19 16.07 -8.09
C SER A 21 14.72 15.72 -7.86
N SER A 22 13.86 16.64 -7.39
CA SER A 22 12.46 16.29 -7.04
C SER A 22 11.40 16.61 -8.11
N VAL A 23 11.77 17.14 -9.28
CA VAL A 23 10.81 17.51 -10.33
C VAL A 23 10.89 16.50 -11.47
N GLN A 24 9.91 15.59 -11.56
CA GLN A 24 9.77 14.64 -12.67
C GLN A 24 9.20 15.36 -13.91
N PRO A 25 10.00 15.62 -14.97
CA PRO A 25 9.57 16.44 -16.12
C PRO A 25 8.46 15.78 -16.95
N GLU A 26 8.28 14.46 -16.79
CA GLU A 26 7.34 13.64 -17.57
C GLU A 26 5.88 13.90 -17.18
N GLU A 27 5.61 14.32 -15.93
CA GLU A 27 4.24 14.53 -15.45
C GLU A 27 3.55 15.75 -16.04
N PHE A 28 4.32 16.75 -16.51
CA PHE A 28 3.78 17.97 -17.13
C PHE A 28 3.08 17.73 -18.47
N ARG A 29 3.37 16.60 -19.15
CA ARG A 29 2.74 16.22 -20.42
C ARG A 29 1.47 15.40 -20.23
N LEU A 30 1.17 14.96 -19.01
CA LEU A 30 0.06 14.07 -18.73
C LEU A 30 -1.23 14.88 -18.55
N ARG A 31 -2.33 14.35 -19.09
CA ARG A 31 -3.67 14.92 -18.83
C ARG A 31 -4.06 14.66 -17.37
N ALA A 32 -4.83 15.57 -16.76
CA ALA A 32 -5.28 15.48 -15.37
C ALA A 32 -5.91 14.11 -15.00
N HIS A 33 -6.68 13.51 -15.92
CA HIS A 33 -7.26 12.17 -15.74
C HIS A 33 -6.18 11.08 -15.55
N HIS A 34 -5.11 11.09 -16.36
CA HIS A 34 -4.03 10.11 -16.24
C HIS A 34 -3.28 10.26 -14.91
N ILE A 35 -3.07 11.51 -14.47
CA ILE A 35 -2.46 11.81 -13.16
C ILE A 35 -3.34 11.28 -12.02
N PHE A 36 -4.67 11.45 -12.12
CA PHE A 36 -5.62 10.95 -11.14
C PHE A 36 -5.53 9.42 -10.99
N TRP A 37 -5.60 8.67 -12.09
CA TRP A 37 -5.51 7.21 -12.05
C TRP A 37 -4.15 6.72 -11.54
N LYS A 38 -3.03 7.30 -12.02
CA LYS A 38 -1.70 6.97 -11.52
C LYS A 38 -1.58 7.21 -10.01
N LYS A 39 -2.13 8.32 -9.52
CA LYS A 39 -2.15 8.63 -8.09
C LYS A 39 -3.05 7.68 -7.30
N GLN A 40 -4.18 7.27 -7.88
CA GLN A 40 -5.10 6.30 -7.29
C GLN A 40 -4.45 4.91 -7.21
N GLU A 41 -3.86 4.42 -8.29
CA GLU A 41 -3.11 3.16 -8.35
C GLU A 41 -1.98 3.14 -7.30
N ALA A 42 -1.12 4.17 -7.29
CA ALA A 42 -0.07 4.28 -6.28
C ALA A 42 -0.63 4.39 -4.84
N ASN A 43 -1.87 4.86 -4.66
CA ASN A 43 -2.53 4.84 -3.36
C ASN A 43 -3.04 3.44 -3.01
N THR A 44 -3.66 2.73 -3.96
CA THR A 44 -4.10 1.34 -3.79
C THR A 44 -2.93 0.42 -3.46
N ASP A 45 -1.78 0.54 -4.14
CA ASP A 45 -0.60 -0.28 -3.84
C ASP A 45 -0.11 -0.05 -2.40
N ARG A 46 -0.08 1.20 -1.96
CA ARG A 46 0.26 1.55 -0.58
C ARG A 46 -0.76 0.99 0.41
N GLU A 47 -2.04 1.03 0.07
CA GLU A 47 -3.13 0.43 0.85
C GLU A 47 -2.93 -1.08 1.01
N ILE A 48 -2.65 -1.79 -0.09
CA ILE A 48 -2.37 -3.24 -0.10
C ILE A 48 -1.14 -3.58 0.74
N HIS A 49 -0.05 -2.83 0.58
CA HIS A 49 1.16 -3.05 1.35
C HIS A 49 0.96 -2.84 2.84
N PHE A 50 0.24 -1.78 3.21
CA PHE A 50 -0.10 -1.50 4.61
C PHE A 50 -1.01 -2.59 5.18
N GLY A 51 -2.07 -2.92 4.45
CA GLY A 51 -3.03 -3.96 4.77
C GLY A 51 -2.41 -5.32 5.06
N ARG A 52 -1.50 -5.76 4.18
CA ARG A 52 -0.73 -7.00 4.36
C ARG A 52 0.05 -7.01 5.68
N GLY A 53 0.62 -5.87 6.07
CA GLY A 53 1.31 -5.75 7.36
C GLY A 53 0.37 -5.85 8.56
N VAL A 54 -0.81 -5.22 8.46
CA VAL A 54 -1.86 -5.33 9.50
C VAL A 54 -2.37 -6.76 9.62
N ALA A 55 -2.67 -7.41 8.50
CA ALA A 55 -3.13 -8.80 8.45
C ALA A 55 -2.08 -9.75 9.04
N ALA A 56 -0.79 -9.58 8.71
CA ALA A 56 0.29 -10.35 9.31
C ALA A 56 0.35 -10.19 10.84
N LYS A 57 0.07 -9.00 11.36
CA LYS A 57 0.01 -8.75 12.80
C LYS A 57 -1.15 -9.47 13.47
N ILE A 58 -2.32 -9.49 12.82
CA ILE A 58 -3.50 -10.25 13.28
C ILE A 58 -3.17 -11.74 13.32
N LEU A 59 -2.60 -12.28 12.24
CA LEU A 59 -2.20 -13.69 12.14
C LEU A 59 -1.07 -14.09 13.09
N GLY A 60 -0.25 -13.12 13.52
CA GLY A 60 0.73 -13.33 14.59
C GLY A 60 0.10 -13.49 15.97
N LYS A 61 -1.12 -12.95 16.19
CA LYS A 61 -1.86 -13.08 17.46
C LYS A 61 -2.86 -14.24 17.44
N TYR A 62 -3.57 -14.41 16.34
CA TYR A 62 -4.61 -15.43 16.16
C TYR A 62 -4.21 -16.36 15.02
N GLN A 63 -4.21 -17.67 15.26
CA GLN A 63 -3.91 -18.63 14.21
C GLN A 63 -5.10 -18.77 13.25
N LEU A 64 -4.83 -19.21 12.02
CA LEU A 64 -5.90 -19.61 11.11
C LEU A 64 -6.47 -20.98 11.53
N LEU A 65 -7.79 -21.09 11.46
CA LEU A 65 -8.49 -22.34 11.65
C LEU A 65 -8.08 -23.33 10.55
N ARG A 66 -7.61 -24.52 10.98
CA ARG A 66 -7.20 -25.61 10.08
C ARG A 66 -8.39 -26.47 9.67
N ASP A 67 -9.30 -25.89 8.91
CA ASP A 67 -10.46 -26.59 8.35
C ASP A 67 -10.70 -26.10 6.92
N GLU A 68 -10.29 -26.91 5.95
CA GLU A 68 -10.39 -26.55 4.53
C GLU A 68 -11.84 -26.41 4.07
N SER A 69 -12.77 -27.21 4.60
CA SER A 69 -14.17 -27.16 4.21
C SER A 69 -14.79 -25.82 4.60
N ARG A 70 -14.58 -25.39 5.85
CA ARG A 70 -15.08 -24.10 6.36
C ARG A 70 -14.36 -22.92 5.68
N ALA A 71 -13.04 -23.00 5.51
CA ALA A 71 -12.28 -21.97 4.82
C ALA A 71 -12.73 -21.78 3.36
N ASN A 72 -12.98 -22.87 2.64
CA ASN A 72 -13.48 -22.84 1.27
C ASN A 72 -14.87 -22.23 1.20
N TYR A 73 -15.77 -22.61 2.11
CA TYR A 73 -17.13 -22.06 2.16
C TYR A 73 -17.11 -20.53 2.32
N VAL A 74 -16.37 -20.01 3.30
CA VAL A 74 -16.25 -18.57 3.52
C VAL A 74 -15.60 -17.88 2.33
N SER A 75 -14.55 -18.47 1.76
CA SER A 75 -13.87 -17.91 0.59
C SER A 75 -14.78 -17.83 -0.63
N GLN A 76 -15.63 -18.83 -0.88
CA GLN A 76 -16.58 -18.83 -2.00
C GLN A 76 -17.61 -17.71 -1.87
N ILE A 77 -18.23 -17.58 -0.69
CA ILE A 77 -19.20 -16.52 -0.43
C ILE A 77 -18.54 -15.15 -0.52
N GLY A 78 -17.41 -14.97 0.15
CA GLY A 78 -16.66 -13.71 0.15
C GLY A 78 -16.23 -13.29 -1.26
N THR A 79 -15.78 -14.25 -2.08
CA THR A 79 -15.41 -13.99 -3.48
C THR A 79 -16.64 -13.58 -4.31
N GLY A 80 -17.77 -14.26 -4.14
CA GLY A 80 -19.01 -13.93 -4.86
C GLY A 80 -19.55 -12.53 -4.54
N ILE A 81 -19.46 -12.12 -3.27
CA ILE A 81 -19.86 -10.77 -2.83
C ILE A 81 -18.86 -9.73 -3.34
N SER A 82 -17.56 -9.97 -3.16
CA SER A 82 -16.52 -9.02 -3.54
C SER A 82 -16.43 -8.77 -5.05
N ALA A 83 -16.81 -9.75 -5.87
CA ALA A 83 -16.90 -9.60 -7.33
C ALA A 83 -17.89 -8.51 -7.80
N GLN A 84 -18.83 -8.12 -6.95
CA GLN A 84 -19.82 -7.08 -7.25
C GLN A 84 -19.39 -5.69 -6.74
N LEU A 85 -18.22 -5.58 -6.12
CA LEU A 85 -17.69 -4.31 -5.62
C LEU A 85 -17.02 -3.52 -6.75
N GLY A 86 -17.12 -2.19 -6.70
CA GLY A 86 -16.53 -1.29 -7.69
C GLY A 86 -15.01 -1.09 -7.60
N ARG A 87 -14.28 -2.06 -7.04
CA ARG A 87 -12.81 -1.98 -6.81
C ARG A 87 -12.07 -3.17 -7.45
N PRO A 88 -12.04 -3.28 -8.79
CA PRO A 88 -11.40 -4.40 -9.49
C PRO A 88 -9.89 -4.52 -9.25
N GLU A 89 -9.25 -3.45 -8.80
CA GLU A 89 -7.82 -3.40 -8.47
C GLU A 89 -7.47 -4.11 -7.15
N ILE A 90 -8.45 -4.38 -6.28
CA ILE A 90 -8.23 -5.07 -5.00
C ILE A 90 -8.59 -6.55 -5.12
N ARG A 91 -7.66 -7.40 -4.69
CA ARG A 91 -7.94 -8.80 -4.40
C ARG A 91 -8.37 -8.95 -2.94
N TYR A 92 -9.50 -9.60 -2.73
CA TYR A 92 -10.00 -9.91 -1.38
C TYR A 92 -9.54 -11.30 -0.94
N TYR A 93 -9.14 -11.39 0.32
CA TYR A 93 -8.73 -12.59 1.01
C TYR A 93 -9.67 -12.82 2.19
N PHE A 94 -9.97 -14.08 2.46
CA PHE A 94 -10.85 -14.46 3.56
C PHE A 94 -10.18 -15.58 4.35
N GLY A 95 -10.26 -15.47 5.68
CA GLY A 95 -9.71 -16.46 6.60
C GLY A 95 -10.59 -16.55 7.85
N ILE A 96 -10.61 -17.72 8.46
CA ILE A 96 -11.28 -17.93 9.73
C ILE A 96 -10.18 -18.02 10.79
N LEU A 97 -10.30 -17.18 11.83
CA LEU A 97 -9.39 -17.22 12.97
C LEU A 97 -9.82 -18.33 13.93
N ASP A 98 -8.85 -19.07 14.46
CA ASP A 98 -9.07 -20.11 15.48
C ASP A 98 -9.17 -19.45 16.85
N THR A 99 -10.37 -18.98 17.19
CA THR A 99 -10.67 -18.28 18.44
C THR A 99 -12.12 -18.50 18.85
N GLU A 100 -12.38 -18.49 20.16
CA GLU A 100 -13.73 -18.53 20.73
C GLU A 100 -14.39 -17.14 20.76
N GLU A 101 -13.63 -16.07 20.46
CA GLU A 101 -14.15 -14.71 20.39
C GLU A 101 -15.10 -14.53 19.19
N ILE A 102 -16.32 -14.09 19.43
CA ILE A 102 -17.28 -13.72 18.36
C ILE A 102 -16.87 -12.36 17.80
N ASN A 103 -16.13 -12.36 16.69
CA ASN A 103 -15.66 -11.15 16.04
C ASN A 103 -15.33 -11.37 14.55
N ALA A 104 -15.23 -10.27 13.79
CA ALA A 104 -14.69 -10.23 12.44
C ALA A 104 -13.85 -8.96 12.25
N LEU A 105 -12.72 -9.09 11.55
CA LEU A 105 -11.80 -8.00 11.28
C LEU A 105 -11.60 -7.88 9.77
N ALA A 106 -11.30 -6.66 9.31
CA ALA A 106 -10.87 -6.40 7.95
C ALA A 106 -9.68 -5.45 7.99
N ALA A 107 -8.69 -5.71 7.15
CA ALA A 107 -7.54 -4.86 6.93
C ALA A 107 -7.61 -4.21 5.53
N PRO A 108 -7.00 -3.02 5.36
CA PRO A 108 -6.96 -2.32 4.07
C PRO A 108 -6.43 -3.20 2.95
N GLY A 109 -6.76 -2.90 1.69
CA GLY A 109 -6.23 -3.70 0.57
C GLY A 109 -6.80 -5.11 0.44
N GLY A 110 -7.92 -5.39 1.12
CA GLY A 110 -8.70 -6.62 0.94
C GLY A 110 -8.30 -7.80 1.83
N TYR A 111 -7.71 -7.57 3.01
CA TYR A 111 -7.30 -8.64 3.94
C TYR A 111 -8.20 -8.77 5.16
#